data_AF-A0A6P7TTP9-F1
#
_entry.id   AF-A0A6P7TTP9-F1
#
_cell.length_a   1.000
_cell.length_b   1.000
_cell.length_c   1.000
_cell.angle_alpha   90.00
_cell.angle_beta   90.00
_cell.angle_gamma   90.00
#
_symmetry.space_group_name_H-M   'P 1'
#
loop_
_entity.id
_entity.type
_entity.pdbx_description
1 polymer ?
#
loop_
_entity_poly.entity_id
_entity_poly.type
_entity_poly.pdbx_seq_one_letter_code
_entity_poly.pdbx_strand_id
1 'polypeptide(L)'
;MTTPMLHYVVRCQNTQMRYGKPTENGYYEKLSTAFLKLRGSGRSCPGLYKPKLVLDAANGVGAAKVELLKRHLNDALDIELRNDGSDGILNYQCGADYVKTQQKFPIDVSVEPDCRYVSFDGDADRIVYYFIDKNNKCGSYR
;
A
#
# COMPACT_ATOMS: atom_id res chain seq x y z
N MET A 1 -14.50 -4.03 1.92
CA MET A 1 -13.51 -4.39 2.96
C MET A 1 -12.46 -5.25 2.29
N THR A 2 -11.16 -5.08 2.58
CA THR A 2 -10.11 -5.97 2.02
C THR A 2 -10.12 -7.33 2.72
N THR A 3 -9.51 -8.35 2.11
CA THR A 3 -9.39 -9.68 2.72
C THR A 3 -8.70 -9.62 4.09
N PRO A 4 -7.56 -8.90 4.27
CA PRO A 4 -6.94 -8.75 5.60
C PRO A 4 -7.82 -8.05 6.65
N MET A 5 -8.63 -7.06 6.25
CA MET A 5 -9.53 -6.38 7.18
C MET A 5 -10.64 -7.31 7.70
N LEU A 6 -11.17 -8.19 6.84
CA LEU A 6 -12.15 -9.19 7.27
C LEU A 6 -11.53 -10.16 8.29
N HIS A 7 -10.33 -10.69 7.99
CA HIS A 7 -9.58 -11.55 8.90
C HIS A 7 -9.32 -10.87 10.26
N TYR A 8 -8.99 -9.58 10.25
CA TYR A 8 -8.82 -8.79 11.46
C TYR A 8 -10.10 -8.74 12.30
N VAL A 9 -11.26 -8.43 11.70
CA VAL A 9 -12.54 -8.34 12.42
C VAL A 9 -12.92 -9.67 13.05
N VAL A 10 -12.84 -10.77 12.29
CA VAL A 10 -13.12 -12.13 12.77
C VAL A 10 -12.21 -12.49 13.95
N ARG A 11 -10.92 -12.17 13.86
CA ARG A 11 -9.98 -12.43 14.96
C ARG A 11 -10.28 -11.58 16.19
N CYS A 12 -10.62 -10.31 16.03
CA CYS A 12 -10.99 -9.43 17.14
C CYS A 12 -12.24 -9.95 17.87
N GLN A 13 -13.26 -10.40 17.15
CA GLN A 13 -14.47 -10.97 17.75
C GLN A 13 -14.17 -12.27 18.51
N ASN A 14 -13.47 -13.21 17.89
CA ASN A 14 -13.15 -14.51 18.50
C ASN A 14 -12.15 -14.43 19.67
N THR A 15 -11.42 -13.32 19.79
CA THR A 15 -10.53 -13.06 20.92
C THR A 15 -11.18 -12.18 21.99
N GLN A 16 -12.51 -12.00 21.96
CA GLN A 16 -13.24 -11.14 22.89
C GLN A 16 -12.62 -9.73 22.97
N MET A 17 -12.27 -9.19 21.80
CA MET A 17 -11.63 -7.88 21.60
C MET A 17 -10.21 -7.73 22.19
N ARG A 18 -9.60 -8.81 22.72
CA ARG A 18 -8.21 -8.76 23.22
C ARG A 18 -7.19 -8.48 22.12
N TYR A 19 -7.47 -8.91 20.89
CA TYR A 19 -6.60 -8.58 19.76
C TYR A 19 -6.76 -7.12 19.29
N GLY A 20 -7.95 -6.52 19.44
CA GLY A 20 -8.26 -5.18 18.98
C GLY A 20 -9.76 -4.93 18.87
N LYS A 21 -10.13 -3.71 18.47
CA LYS A 21 -11.53 -3.34 18.23
C LYS A 21 -12.02 -3.95 16.90
N PRO A 22 -13.13 -4.70 16.86
CA PRO A 22 -13.64 -5.38 15.64
C PRO A 22 -14.36 -4.41 14.71
N THR A 23 -13.70 -3.31 14.33
CA THR A 23 -14.24 -2.27 13.44
C THR A 23 -13.18 -1.90 12.40
N GLU A 24 -13.60 -1.29 11.28
CA GLU A 24 -12.64 -0.78 10.29
C GLU A 24 -11.69 0.26 10.90
N ASN A 25 -12.22 1.20 11.70
CA ASN A 25 -11.39 2.19 12.39
C ASN A 25 -10.39 1.53 13.36
N GLY A 26 -10.79 0.45 14.05
CA GLY A 26 -9.88 -0.32 14.90
C GLY A 26 -8.70 -0.93 14.14
N TYR A 27 -8.92 -1.37 12.90
CA TYR A 27 -7.85 -1.86 12.01
C TYR A 27 -6.86 -0.73 11.69
N TYR A 28 -7.37 0.44 11.27
CA TYR A 28 -6.53 1.60 10.95
C TYR A 28 -5.73 2.09 12.15
N GLU A 29 -6.38 2.32 13.30
CA GLU A 29 -5.74 2.74 14.55
C GLU A 29 -4.61 1.79 14.96
N LYS A 30 -4.86 0.48 14.89
CA LYS A 30 -3.88 -0.54 15.30
C LYS A 30 -2.64 -0.51 14.39
N LEU A 31 -2.84 -0.49 13.07
CA LEU A 31 -1.73 -0.49 12.12
C LEU A 31 -0.95 0.82 12.15
N SER A 32 -1.64 1.97 12.13
CA SER A 32 -0.97 3.26 12.13
C SER A 32 -0.20 3.50 13.42
N THR A 33 -0.75 3.13 14.59
CA THR A 33 -0.05 3.25 15.88
C THR A 33 1.23 2.43 15.90
N ALA A 34 1.16 1.17 15.43
CA ALA A 34 2.33 0.30 15.36
C ALA A 34 3.38 0.85 14.39
N PHE A 35 2.96 1.31 13.21
CA PHE A 35 3.83 1.89 12.20
C PHE A 35 4.52 3.16 12.70
N LEU A 36 3.77 4.11 13.28
CA LEU A 36 4.31 5.35 13.82
C LEU A 36 5.29 5.10 14.96
N LYS A 37 5.00 4.13 15.83
CA LYS A 37 5.90 3.71 16.90
C LYS A 37 7.19 3.09 16.36
N LEU A 38 7.10 2.25 15.34
CA LEU A 38 8.27 1.61 14.71
C LEU A 38 9.15 2.64 13.99
N ARG A 39 8.54 3.56 13.23
CA ARG A 39 9.24 4.65 12.55
C ARG A 39 9.93 5.59 13.54
N GLY A 40 9.34 5.78 14.73
CA GLY A 40 9.83 6.69 15.76
C GLY A 40 9.52 8.17 15.47
N SER A 41 10.01 9.04 16.35
CA SER A 41 9.87 10.51 16.28
C SER A 41 10.93 11.20 15.41
N GLY A 42 11.97 10.46 14.97
CA GLY A 42 12.98 10.97 14.08
C GLY A 42 12.46 11.09 12.65
N ARG A 43 12.51 12.28 12.07
CA ARG A 43 12.57 12.39 10.60
C ARG A 43 13.75 11.55 10.17
N SER A 44 13.52 10.56 9.30
CA SER A 44 14.58 9.73 8.72
C SER A 44 15.77 10.61 8.34
N CYS A 45 17.00 10.13 8.55
CA CYS A 45 18.24 10.86 8.29
C CYS A 45 18.10 11.73 7.02
N PRO A 46 18.14 13.07 7.14
CA PRO A 46 17.90 13.95 6.01
C PRO A 46 18.80 13.57 4.84
N GLY A 47 18.19 13.21 3.70
CA GLY A 47 18.90 12.82 2.47
C GLY A 47 19.02 11.32 2.21
N LEU A 48 18.79 10.43 3.19
CA LEU A 48 18.90 8.96 2.99
C LEU A 48 17.57 8.27 2.71
N TYR A 49 16.44 8.86 3.11
CA TYR A 49 15.12 8.26 2.94
C TYR A 49 14.10 9.31 2.51
N LYS A 50 13.45 9.07 1.37
CA LYS A 50 12.30 9.84 0.91
C LYS A 50 11.04 9.07 1.33
N PRO A 51 10.19 9.60 2.23
CA PRO A 51 8.96 8.95 2.67
C PRO A 51 7.84 9.01 1.61
N LYS A 52 8.17 8.91 0.32
CA LYS A 52 7.21 8.87 -0.78
C LYS A 52 7.06 7.45 -1.33
N LEU A 53 5.84 7.06 -1.65
CA LEU A 53 5.48 5.77 -2.22
C LEU A 53 4.39 5.97 -3.27
N VAL A 54 4.58 5.46 -4.48
CA VAL A 54 3.53 5.40 -5.50
C VAL A 54 2.86 4.04 -5.40
N LEU A 55 1.56 4.03 -5.13
CA LEU A 55 0.77 2.81 -4.91
C LEU A 55 -0.24 2.61 -6.03
N ASP A 56 -0.09 1.52 -6.76
CA ASP A 56 -1.06 1.00 -7.71
C ASP A 56 -2.05 0.08 -6.97
N ALA A 57 -3.30 0.51 -6.85
CA ALA A 57 -4.33 -0.20 -6.11
C ALA A 57 -5.15 -1.18 -6.97
N ALA A 58 -4.70 -1.47 -8.20
CA ALA A 58 -5.31 -2.42 -9.13
C ALA A 58 -6.79 -2.15 -9.48
N ASN A 59 -7.27 -0.92 -9.29
CA ASN A 59 -8.69 -0.55 -9.31
C ASN A 59 -9.55 -1.40 -8.37
N GLY A 60 -8.92 -1.93 -7.31
CA GLY A 60 -9.50 -2.84 -6.34
C GLY A 60 -10.00 -2.15 -5.08
N VAL A 61 -10.49 -2.96 -4.15
CA VAL A 61 -11.09 -2.47 -2.90
C VAL A 61 -10.05 -1.79 -1.99
N GLY A 62 -8.76 -2.07 -2.22
CA GLY A 62 -7.64 -1.50 -1.49
C GLY A 62 -7.51 0.02 -1.64
N ALA A 63 -7.90 0.58 -2.79
CA ALA A 63 -7.78 2.01 -3.09
C ALA A 63 -8.45 2.89 -2.03
N ALA A 64 -9.77 2.70 -1.85
CA ALA A 64 -10.55 3.41 -0.85
C ALA A 64 -10.04 3.20 0.58
N LYS A 65 -9.45 2.04 0.87
CA LYS A 65 -8.95 1.70 2.20
C LYS A 65 -7.60 2.34 2.50
N VAL A 66 -6.73 2.50 1.50
CA VAL A 66 -5.48 3.26 1.61
C VAL A 66 -5.77 4.74 1.81
N GLU A 67 -6.78 5.30 1.13
CA GLU A 67 -7.13 6.71 1.29
C GLU A 67 -7.59 7.04 2.73
N LEU A 68 -8.31 6.12 3.38
CA LEU A 68 -8.63 6.23 4.80
C LEU A 68 -7.38 6.04 5.68
N LEU A 69 -6.53 5.04 5.39
CA LEU A 69 -5.30 4.80 6.14
C LEU A 69 -4.37 6.01 6.15
N LYS A 70 -4.23 6.73 5.02
CA LYS A 70 -3.40 7.95 4.90
C LYS A 70 -3.72 8.97 5.99
N ARG A 71 -5.00 9.13 6.34
CA ARG A 71 -5.45 10.06 7.41
C ARG A 71 -4.93 9.70 8.79
N HIS A 72 -4.57 8.43 9.02
CA HIS A 72 -4.01 7.97 10.30
C HIS A 72 -2.47 8.00 10.34
N LEU A 73 -1.79 8.30 9.22
CA LEU A 73 -0.34 8.25 9.13
C LEU A 73 0.36 9.58 9.45
N ASN A 74 -0.36 10.69 9.67
CA ASN A 74 0.21 11.98 10.13
C ASN A 74 1.52 12.39 9.40
N ASP A 75 1.47 12.46 8.07
CA ASP A 75 2.59 12.79 7.16
C ASP A 75 3.80 11.84 7.25
N ALA A 76 3.63 10.68 7.87
CA ALA A 76 4.72 9.73 8.02
C ALA A 76 5.16 9.04 6.75
N LEU A 77 4.24 8.96 5.81
CA LEU A 77 4.43 8.34 4.51
C LEU A 77 3.48 9.07 3.56
N ASP A 78 4.06 9.70 2.56
CA ASP A 78 3.36 10.28 1.43
C ASP A 78 3.04 9.15 0.44
N ILE A 79 1.75 8.89 0.24
CA ILE A 79 1.27 7.85 -0.66
C ILE A 79 0.52 8.51 -1.81
N GLU A 80 1.12 8.41 -2.99
CA GLU A 80 0.52 8.78 -4.27
C GLU A 80 -0.26 7.57 -4.80
N LEU A 81 -1.58 7.66 -4.81
CA LEU A 81 -2.46 6.57 -5.23
C LEU A 81 -2.67 6.61 -6.75
N ARG A 82 -2.58 5.45 -7.41
CA ARG A 82 -2.84 5.23 -8.84
C ARG A 82 -3.75 4.01 -9.01
N ASN A 83 -4.47 3.94 -10.13
CA ASN A 83 -5.45 2.88 -10.41
C ASN A 83 -6.39 2.68 -9.21
N ASP A 84 -7.09 3.74 -8.83
CA ASP A 84 -7.91 3.80 -7.62
C ASP A 84 -9.36 3.32 -7.82
N GLY A 85 -9.71 2.92 -9.05
CA GLY A 85 -11.05 2.47 -9.43
C GLY A 85 -12.01 3.58 -9.85
N SER A 86 -11.53 4.82 -10.02
CA SER A 86 -12.35 5.93 -10.56
C SER A 86 -12.74 5.68 -12.03
N ASP A 87 -11.74 5.48 -12.90
CA ASP A 87 -11.94 5.33 -14.35
C ASP A 87 -11.36 4.01 -14.92
N GLY A 88 -10.89 3.11 -14.05
CA GLY A 88 -10.16 1.90 -14.44
C GLY A 88 -10.91 0.57 -14.21
N ILE A 89 -10.46 -0.49 -14.90
CA ILE A 89 -11.01 -1.84 -14.76
C ILE A 89 -10.16 -2.63 -13.74
N LEU A 90 -10.82 -3.39 -12.87
CA LEU A 90 -10.19 -4.26 -11.86
C LEU A 90 -9.15 -5.18 -12.50
N ASN A 91 -7.90 -5.11 -12.01
CA ASN A 91 -6.74 -5.90 -12.47
C ASN A 91 -6.41 -5.78 -13.98
N TYR A 92 -6.90 -4.75 -14.67
CA TYR A 92 -6.63 -4.59 -16.10
C TYR A 92 -5.32 -3.82 -16.33
N GLN A 93 -4.27 -4.53 -16.77
CA GLN A 93 -2.93 -3.96 -17.00
C GLN A 93 -2.35 -3.23 -15.78
N CYS A 94 -2.78 -3.62 -14.58
CA CYS A 94 -2.36 -3.09 -13.31
C CYS A 94 -2.43 -4.19 -12.24
N GLY A 95 -1.85 -3.91 -11.08
CA GLY A 95 -1.88 -4.78 -9.91
C GLY A 95 -0.70 -5.73 -9.79
N ALA A 96 -0.59 -6.35 -8.61
CA ALA A 96 0.53 -7.18 -8.19
C ALA A 96 0.80 -8.33 -9.18
N ASP A 97 -0.25 -9.02 -9.64
CA ASP A 97 -0.13 -10.13 -10.59
C ASP A 97 0.38 -9.68 -11.96
N TYR A 98 -0.12 -8.55 -12.47
CA TYR A 98 0.34 -7.98 -13.72
C TYR A 98 1.82 -7.60 -13.65
N VAL A 99 2.23 -6.85 -12.62
CA VAL A 99 3.63 -6.45 -12.45
C VAL A 99 4.53 -7.67 -12.30
N LYS A 100 4.13 -8.67 -11.51
CA LYS A 100 4.93 -9.87 -11.27
C LYS A 100 5.10 -10.73 -12.53
N THR A 101 4.02 -10.94 -13.28
CA THR A 101 4.02 -11.85 -14.45
C THR A 101 4.59 -11.19 -15.69
N GLN A 102 4.25 -9.92 -15.93
CA GLN A 102 4.67 -9.18 -17.11
C GLN A 102 6.00 -8.46 -16.94
N GLN A 103 6.47 -8.26 -15.69
CA GLN A 103 7.66 -7.47 -15.37
C GLN A 103 7.62 -6.08 -16.00
N LYS A 104 6.45 -5.45 -15.97
CA LYS A 104 6.17 -4.12 -16.53
C LYS A 104 5.48 -3.24 -15.49
N PHE A 105 5.64 -1.93 -15.67
CA PHE A 105 4.90 -0.95 -14.88
C PHE A 105 3.40 -1.00 -15.23
N PRO A 106 2.52 -0.78 -14.23
CA PRO A 106 1.08 -0.65 -14.46
C PRO A 106 0.74 0.47 -15.43
N ILE A 107 -0.46 0.39 -16.02
CA ILE A 107 -1.03 1.52 -16.76
C ILE A 107 -1.20 2.73 -15.84
N ASP A 108 -1.09 3.91 -16.44
CA ASP A 108 -1.26 5.21 -15.77
C ASP A 108 -0.31 5.44 -14.57
N VAL A 109 0.91 4.92 -14.66
CA VAL A 109 2.00 5.19 -13.72
C VAL A 109 3.15 5.88 -14.45
N SER A 110 3.46 7.12 -14.07
CA SER A 110 4.63 7.84 -14.55
C SER A 110 5.89 7.28 -13.87
N VAL A 111 6.85 6.83 -14.69
CA VAL A 111 8.08 6.19 -14.23
C VAL A 111 9.17 7.23 -14.00
N GLU A 112 9.62 7.32 -12.76
CA GLU A 112 10.69 8.23 -12.32
C GLU A 112 11.82 7.42 -11.69
N PRO A 113 13.10 7.66 -12.07
CA PRO A 113 14.26 7.05 -11.43
C PRO A 113 14.29 7.28 -9.92
N ASP A 114 14.76 6.26 -9.19
CA ASP A 114 14.89 6.27 -7.73
C ASP A 114 13.54 6.47 -6.97
N CYS A 115 12.40 6.28 -7.64
CA CYS A 115 11.08 6.27 -7.00
C CYS A 115 10.67 4.85 -6.55
N ARG A 116 9.88 4.76 -5.48
CA ARG A 116 9.39 3.49 -4.93
C ARG A 116 7.96 3.26 -5.37
N TYR A 117 7.74 2.12 -6.01
CA TYR A 117 6.43 1.69 -6.45
C TYR A 117 6.01 0.43 -5.72
N VAL A 118 4.71 0.34 -5.45
CA VAL A 118 4.09 -0.87 -4.95
C VAL A 118 2.77 -1.10 -5.67
N SER A 119 2.48 -2.36 -6.01
CA SER A 119 1.18 -2.76 -6.53
C SER A 119 0.49 -3.68 -5.54
N PHE A 120 -0.80 -3.46 -5.35
CA PHE A 120 -1.72 -4.40 -4.69
C PHE A 120 -2.39 -5.29 -5.73
N ASP A 121 -3.00 -6.39 -5.31
CA ASP A 121 -4.02 -7.07 -6.08
C ASP A 121 -5.44 -6.60 -5.69
N GLY A 122 -6.46 -7.13 -6.36
CA GLY A 122 -7.83 -6.62 -6.28
C GLY A 122 -8.44 -6.55 -4.87
N ASP A 123 -8.13 -7.51 -4.00
CA ASP A 123 -8.59 -7.58 -2.61
C ASP A 123 -7.52 -7.17 -1.57
N ALA A 124 -6.36 -6.75 -2.05
CA ALA A 124 -5.22 -6.22 -1.29
C ALA A 124 -4.66 -7.20 -0.24
N ASP A 125 -4.51 -8.47 -0.60
CA ASP A 125 -3.80 -9.47 0.21
C ASP A 125 -2.39 -9.79 -0.34
N ARG A 126 -2.08 -9.33 -1.57
CA ARG A 126 -0.76 -9.42 -2.18
C ARG A 126 -0.18 -8.04 -2.47
N ILE A 127 1.13 -7.91 -2.25
CA ILE A 127 1.89 -6.69 -2.56
C ILE A 127 3.15 -7.03 -3.34
N VAL A 128 3.53 -6.17 -4.30
CA VAL A 128 4.79 -6.30 -5.06
C VAL A 128 5.48 -4.95 -5.10
N TYR A 129 6.73 -4.89 -4.62
CA TYR A 129 7.57 -3.70 -4.67
C TYR A 129 8.51 -3.71 -5.87
N TYR A 130 8.63 -2.58 -6.54
CA TYR A 130 9.49 -2.42 -7.71
C TYR A 130 9.98 -0.97 -7.85
N PHE A 131 11.05 -0.81 -8.63
CA PHE A 131 11.67 0.48 -8.91
C PHE A 131 12.37 0.43 -10.27
N ILE A 132 12.75 1.61 -10.75
CA ILE A 132 13.66 1.74 -11.88
C ILE A 132 14.97 2.37 -11.38
N ASP A 133 16.09 1.74 -11.74
CA ASP A 133 17.41 2.28 -11.41
C ASP A 133 17.79 3.44 -12.35
N LYS A 134 18.90 4.11 -12.05
CA LYS A 134 19.44 5.23 -12.85
C LYS A 134 19.82 4.84 -14.29
N ASN A 135 19.95 3.56 -14.58
CA ASN A 135 20.25 3.02 -15.91
C ASN A 135 18.98 2.57 -16.64
N ASN A 136 17.80 2.97 -16.16
CA ASN A 136 16.49 2.57 -16.67
C ASN A 136 16.25 1.04 -16.65
N LYS A 137 16.93 0.30 -15.78
CA LYS A 137 16.66 -1.12 -15.56
C LYS A 137 15.63 -1.29 -14.46
N CYS A 138 14.60 -2.09 -14.74
CA CYS A 138 13.57 -2.43 -13.77
C CYS A 138 14.13 -3.45 -12.77
N GLY A 139 14.06 -3.12 -11.48
CA GLY A 139 14.38 -4.00 -10.37
C GLY A 139 13.13 -4.29 -9.55
N SER A 140 12.95 -5.54 -9.12
CA SER A 140 11.98 -5.90 -8.08
C SER A 140 12.72 -6.14 -6.77
N TYR A 141 12.28 -5.54 -5.67
CA TYR A 141 12.78 -5.90 -4.35
C TYR A 141 12.29 -7.33 -4.05
N ARG A 142 13.22 -8.28 -3.97
CA ARG A 142 12.93 -9.68 -3.60
C ARG A 142 12.75 -9.81 -2.09
#